data_AF-A0A3E0U7K3-F1
#
_entry.id   AF-A0A3E0U7K3-F1
#
_cell.length_a   1.000
_cell.length_b   1.000
_cell.length_c   1.000
_cell.angle_alpha   90.00
_cell.angle_beta   90.00
_cell.angle_gamma   90.00
#
_symmetry.space_group_name_H-M   'P 1'
#
loop_
_entity.id
_entity.type
_entity.pdbx_description
1 polymer ?
#
loop_
_entity_poly.entity_id
_entity_poly.type
_entity_poly.pdbx_seq_one_letter_code
_entity_poly.pdbx_strand_id
1 'polypeptide(L)'
;MSITAIALGIAKLLDVDDWVIDKLTSSDNQAVNLAGKVVEAALDITGASSPKVALISLEQNTEYRYQLDKRLQEQKHELLMAAFADRSDARDMYKAHHSQADQIAKGIMRWNLPVVLLLVIANCLVVFYFKDNAALLAIVCNAIGMAMQKLFDERQAVTAFFFGSSLGSKQKDAAANSQLNISPKHQ
;
A
#
# COMPACT_ATOMS: atom_id res chain seq x y z
N MET A 1 11.44 13.73 4.94
CA MET A 1 11.63 12.34 4.44
C MET A 1 10.85 11.44 5.38
N SER A 2 9.83 10.75 4.89
CA SER A 2 8.96 9.92 5.73
C SER A 2 9.70 8.66 6.21
N ILE A 3 9.26 8.09 7.35
CA ILE A 3 9.83 6.85 7.88
C ILE A 3 9.69 5.69 6.88
N THR A 4 8.60 5.68 6.11
CA THR A 4 8.33 4.72 5.02
C THR A 4 9.34 4.84 3.89
N ALA A 5 9.75 6.05 3.50
CA ALA A 5 10.76 6.25 2.47
C ALA A 5 12.15 5.78 2.91
N ILE A 6 12.48 5.93 4.20
CA ILE A 6 13.75 5.46 4.76
C ILE A 6 13.75 3.93 4.87
N ALA A 7 12.67 3.34 5.39
CA ALA A 7 12.50 1.88 5.43
C ALA A 7 12.55 1.26 4.02
N LEU A 8 11.96 1.91 3.02
CA LEU A 8 12.04 1.48 1.62
C LEU A 8 13.47 1.54 1.07
N GLY A 9 14.23 2.57 1.44
CA GLY A 9 15.66 2.67 1.11
C GLY A 9 16.47 1.53 1.72
N ILE A 10 16.22 1.21 2.99
CA ILE A 10 16.85 0.08 3.70
C ILE A 10 16.47 -1.25 3.02
N ALA A 11 15.18 -1.46 2.72
CA ALA A 11 14.70 -2.70 2.10
C ALA A 11 15.30 -2.92 0.70
N LYS A 12 15.41 -1.86 -0.11
CA LYS A 12 16.06 -1.93 -1.43
C LYS A 12 17.56 -2.19 -1.35
N LEU A 13 18.23 -1.66 -0.33
CA LEU A 13 19.68 -1.84 -0.12
C LEU A 13 20.02 -3.30 0.24
N LEU A 14 19.13 -3.96 0.95
CA LEU A 14 19.29 -5.33 1.43
C LEU A 14 18.75 -6.39 0.45
N ASP A 15 18.13 -5.99 -0.65
CA ASP A 15 17.42 -6.89 -1.58
C ASP A 15 16.38 -7.77 -0.87
N VAL A 16 15.65 -7.18 0.09
CA VAL A 16 14.64 -7.92 0.88
C VAL A 16 13.47 -8.30 -0.03
N ASP A 17 12.88 -9.47 0.24
CA ASP A 17 11.71 -10.01 -0.46
C ASP A 17 10.70 -8.95 -0.94
N ASP A 18 10.26 -9.10 -2.20
CA ASP A 18 9.30 -8.21 -2.88
C ASP A 18 8.05 -7.87 -2.07
N TRP A 19 7.64 -8.77 -1.17
CA TRP A 19 6.49 -8.55 -0.28
C TRP A 19 6.72 -7.37 0.68
N VAL A 20 7.93 -7.21 1.24
CA VAL A 20 8.27 -6.11 2.16
C VAL A 20 8.27 -4.80 1.39
N ILE A 21 8.82 -4.82 0.17
CA ILE A 21 8.84 -3.67 -0.73
C ILE A 21 7.39 -3.26 -1.11
N ASP A 22 6.55 -4.20 -1.54
CA ASP A 22 5.12 -3.97 -1.85
C ASP A 22 4.42 -3.35 -0.64
N LYS A 23 4.65 -3.91 0.56
CA LYS A 23 3.98 -3.47 1.78
C LYS A 23 4.50 -2.13 2.33
N LEU A 24 5.74 -1.76 2.06
CA LEU A 24 6.26 -0.43 2.42
C LEU A 24 5.80 0.67 1.45
N THR A 25 5.39 0.28 0.24
CA THR A 25 4.82 1.21 -0.75
C THR A 25 3.32 1.42 -0.61
N SER A 26 2.61 0.59 0.17
CA SER A 26 1.20 0.81 0.44
C SER A 26 0.98 2.06 1.30
N SER A 27 -0.11 2.79 1.06
CA SER A 27 -0.44 4.01 1.80
C SER A 27 -1.26 3.73 3.07
N ASP A 28 -1.17 2.53 3.62
CA ASP A 28 -1.94 2.10 4.79
C ASP A 28 -1.13 2.30 6.09
N ASN A 29 -1.83 2.34 7.23
CA ASN A 29 -1.17 2.42 8.55
C ASN A 29 -0.22 1.23 8.80
N GLN A 30 -0.42 0.12 8.08
CA GLN A 30 0.42 -1.06 8.16
C GLN A 30 1.81 -0.81 7.56
N ALA A 31 1.92 -0.05 6.47
CA ALA A 31 3.20 0.39 5.92
C ALA A 31 3.99 1.24 6.92
N VAL A 32 3.31 2.09 7.69
CA VAL A 32 3.95 2.94 8.72
C VAL A 32 4.48 2.10 9.88
N ASN A 33 3.70 1.12 10.34
CA ASN A 33 4.11 0.21 11.42
C ASN A 33 5.27 -0.71 11.00
N LEU A 34 5.20 -1.27 9.79
CA LEU A 34 6.29 -2.08 9.22
C LEU A 34 7.55 -1.24 9.03
N ALA A 35 7.42 -0.02 8.50
CA ALA A 35 8.52 0.91 8.35
C ALA A 35 9.16 1.27 9.69
N GLY A 36 8.34 1.46 10.73
CA GLY A 36 8.80 1.66 12.10
C GLY A 36 9.68 0.52 12.58
N LYS A 37 9.22 -0.73 12.46
CA LYS A 37 9.99 -1.92 12.88
C LYS A 37 11.30 -2.10 12.11
N VAL A 38 11.28 -1.88 10.79
CA VAL A 38 12.49 -1.97 9.95
C VAL A 38 13.52 -0.90 10.35
N VAL A 39 13.05 0.32 10.58
CA VAL A 39 13.92 1.43 11.02
C VAL A 39 14.45 1.22 12.43
N GLU A 40 13.63 0.73 13.35
CA GLU A 40 14.02 0.41 14.73
C GLU A 40 15.09 -0.68 14.76
N ALA A 41 14.90 -1.77 14.00
CA ALA A 41 15.93 -2.81 13.86
C ALA A 41 17.24 -2.27 13.27
N ALA A 42 17.16 -1.34 12.30
CA ALA A 42 18.33 -0.69 11.75
C ALA A 42 19.03 0.23 12.77
N LEU A 43 18.28 0.96 13.60
CA LEU A 43 18.84 1.80 14.66
C LEU A 43 19.52 0.96 15.74
N ASP A 44 18.90 -0.15 16.14
CA ASP A 44 19.46 -1.11 17.11
C ASP A 44 20.81 -1.66 16.66
N ILE A 45 20.91 -2.07 15.39
CA ILE A 45 22.12 -2.72 14.85
C ILE A 45 23.22 -1.69 14.59
N THR A 46 22.86 -0.49 14.13
CA THR A 46 23.85 0.55 13.78
C THR A 46 24.23 1.44 14.96
N GLY A 47 23.46 1.44 16.06
CA GLY A 47 23.61 2.38 17.17
C GLY A 47 23.36 3.84 16.80
N ALA A 48 22.77 4.10 15.62
CA ALA A 48 22.63 5.44 15.08
C ALA A 48 21.55 6.24 15.82
N SER A 49 21.78 7.55 15.98
CA SER A 49 20.82 8.44 16.67
C SER A 49 19.65 8.88 15.77
N SER A 50 19.67 8.54 14.48
CA SER A 50 18.56 8.86 13.58
C SER A 50 18.43 7.88 12.41
N PRO A 51 17.23 7.68 11.86
CA PRO A 51 16.97 6.73 10.77
C PRO A 51 17.80 6.97 9.51
N LYS A 52 18.11 8.23 9.21
CA LYS A 52 18.97 8.58 8.06
C LYS A 52 20.42 8.17 8.28
N VAL A 53 20.93 8.35 9.50
CA VAL A 53 22.29 7.95 9.87
C VAL A 53 22.39 6.42 9.87
N ALA A 54 21.35 5.71 10.31
CA ALA A 54 21.28 4.26 10.22
C ALA A 54 21.41 3.75 8.77
N LEU A 55 20.67 4.37 7.82
CA LEU A 55 20.76 4.02 6.40
C LEU A 55 22.17 4.23 5.84
N ILE A 56 22.82 5.35 6.17
CA ILE A 56 24.21 5.63 5.74
C ILE A 56 25.20 4.61 6.36
N SER A 57 25.03 4.27 7.64
CA SER A 57 25.86 3.26 8.31
C SER A 57 25.69 1.87 7.69
N LEU A 58 24.47 1.53 7.27
CA LEU A 58 24.20 0.30 6.52
C LEU A 58 24.85 0.35 5.14
N GLU A 59 24.82 1.48 4.44
CA GLU A 59 25.50 1.63 3.15
C GLU A 59 27.03 1.45 3.28
N GLN A 60 27.63 1.86 4.39
CA GLN A 60 29.08 1.84 4.57
C GLN A 60 29.60 0.53 5.18
N ASN A 61 28.75 -0.26 5.84
CA ASN A 61 29.18 -1.43 6.59
C ASN A 61 28.39 -2.69 6.20
N THR A 62 29.09 -3.62 5.53
CA THR A 62 28.50 -4.87 5.02
C THR A 62 28.06 -5.81 6.16
N GLU A 63 28.71 -5.74 7.31
CA GLU A 63 28.36 -6.57 8.48
C GLU A 63 27.00 -6.15 9.07
N TYR A 64 26.73 -4.84 9.15
CA TYR A 64 25.42 -4.35 9.61
C TYR A 64 24.30 -4.74 8.66
N ARG A 65 24.57 -4.80 7.35
CA ARG A 65 23.59 -5.28 6.37
C ARG A 65 23.23 -6.74 6.63
N TYR A 66 24.23 -7.59 6.81
CA TYR A 66 24.03 -9.02 7.07
C TYR A 66 23.26 -9.27 8.38
N GLN A 67 23.58 -8.55 9.45
CA GLN A 67 22.87 -8.67 10.72
C GLN A 67 21.42 -8.20 10.62
N LEU A 68 21.17 -7.12 9.86
CA LEU A 68 19.82 -6.61 9.67
C LEU A 68 18.98 -7.54 8.79
N ASP A 69 19.55 -8.06 7.70
CA ASP A 69 18.88 -9.05 6.86
C ASP A 69 18.49 -10.30 7.66
N LYS A 70 19.44 -10.86 8.41
CA LYS A 70 19.18 -12.02 9.28
C LYS A 70 18.06 -11.73 10.29
N ARG A 71 18.06 -10.56 10.94
CA ARG A 71 17.03 -10.18 11.90
C ARG A 71 15.66 -10.00 11.26
N LEU A 72 15.60 -9.42 10.06
CA LEU A 72 14.36 -9.27 9.29
C LEU A 72 13.81 -10.63 8.82
N GLN A 73 14.68 -11.57 8.42
CA GLN A 73 14.27 -12.92 8.05
C GLN A 73 13.78 -13.73 9.26
N GLU A 74 14.45 -13.64 10.40
CA GLU A 74 14.02 -14.28 11.65
C GLU A 74 12.68 -13.74 12.15
N GLN A 75 12.45 -12.43 11.99
CA GLN A 75 11.20 -11.77 12.37
C GLN A 75 10.14 -11.79 11.25
N LYS A 76 10.44 -12.32 10.06
CA LYS A 76 9.52 -12.33 8.90
C LYS A 76 8.17 -12.93 9.24
N HIS A 77 8.17 -14.04 10.01
CA HIS A 77 6.93 -14.67 10.45
C HIS A 77 6.12 -13.76 11.39
N GLU A 78 6.77 -13.08 12.33
CA GLU A 78 6.13 -12.15 13.27
C GLU A 78 5.61 -10.90 12.56
N LEU A 79 6.35 -10.38 11.58
CA LEU A 79 5.94 -9.27 10.73
C LEU A 79 4.71 -9.62 9.87
N LEU A 80 4.67 -10.84 9.33
CA LEU A 80 3.51 -11.36 8.61
C LEU A 80 2.32 -11.55 9.56
N MET A 81 2.52 -12.17 10.73
CA MET A 81 1.46 -12.44 11.70
C MET A 81 0.88 -11.16 12.31
N ALA A 82 1.68 -10.12 12.53
CA ALA A 82 1.19 -8.83 12.99
C ALA A 82 0.17 -8.22 12.01
N ALA A 83 0.38 -8.37 10.69
CA ALA A 83 -0.57 -7.92 9.67
C ALA A 83 -1.86 -8.75 9.64
N PHE A 84 -1.82 -10.02 10.06
CA PHE A 84 -2.99 -10.88 10.22
C PHE A 84 -3.77 -10.60 11.50
N ALA A 85 -3.08 -10.37 12.63
CA ALA A 85 -3.69 -10.10 13.93
C ALA A 85 -4.49 -8.79 13.94
N ASP A 86 -3.98 -7.75 13.28
CA ASP A 86 -4.68 -6.46 13.12
C ASP A 86 -6.01 -6.63 12.35
N ARG A 87 -6.06 -7.55 11.38
CA ARG A 87 -7.30 -7.90 10.66
C ARG A 87 -8.25 -8.77 11.48
N SER A 88 -7.74 -9.63 12.37
CA SER A 88 -8.61 -10.40 13.26
C SER A 88 -9.24 -9.51 14.32
N ASP A 89 -8.47 -8.58 14.89
CA ASP A 89 -8.96 -7.62 15.88
C ASP A 89 -10.03 -6.69 15.28
N ALA A 90 -9.82 -6.20 14.05
CA ALA A 90 -10.85 -5.45 13.32
C ALA A 90 -12.15 -6.25 13.08
N ARG A 91 -12.06 -7.58 12.93
CA ARG A 91 -13.23 -8.47 12.79
C ARG A 91 -13.89 -8.79 14.13
N ASP A 92 -13.15 -8.81 15.22
CA ASP A 92 -13.70 -8.99 16.56
C ASP A 92 -14.37 -7.71 17.07
N MET A 93 -13.83 -6.52 16.76
CA MET A 93 -14.52 -5.23 16.94
C MET A 93 -15.84 -5.14 16.16
N TYR A 94 -15.91 -5.74 14.96
CA TYR A 94 -17.16 -5.81 14.18
C TYR A 94 -18.25 -6.60 14.90
N LYS A 95 -17.91 -7.68 15.63
CA LYS A 95 -18.89 -8.44 16.42
C LYS A 95 -19.52 -7.59 17.53
N ALA A 96 -18.78 -6.63 18.07
CA ALA A 96 -19.24 -5.72 19.12
C ALA A 96 -20.05 -4.52 18.58
N HIS A 97 -19.72 -3.99 17.39
CA HIS A 97 -20.33 -2.77 16.82
C HIS A 97 -20.81 -2.93 15.36
N HIS A 98 -21.44 -4.05 15.03
CA HIS A 98 -21.85 -4.40 13.66
C HIS A 98 -22.77 -3.37 12.99
N SER A 99 -23.65 -2.68 13.74
CA SER A 99 -24.69 -1.82 13.18
C SER A 99 -24.17 -0.53 12.54
N GLN A 100 -23.14 0.10 13.11
CA GLN A 100 -22.53 1.32 12.56
C GLN A 100 -21.64 1.00 11.36
N ALA A 101 -20.85 -0.08 11.45
CA ALA A 101 -19.99 -0.54 10.37
C ALA A 101 -20.82 -0.92 9.11
N ASP A 102 -21.94 -1.62 9.29
CA ASP A 102 -22.86 -1.94 8.20
C ASP A 102 -23.49 -0.71 7.54
N GLN A 103 -23.81 0.32 8.34
CA GLN A 103 -24.44 1.54 7.82
C GLN A 103 -23.47 2.34 6.95
N ILE A 104 -22.21 2.47 7.39
CA ILE A 104 -21.15 3.13 6.62
C ILE A 104 -20.83 2.32 5.36
N ALA A 105 -20.72 1.00 5.46
CA ALA A 105 -20.45 0.12 4.33
C ALA A 105 -21.54 0.19 3.25
N LYS A 106 -22.82 0.21 3.65
CA LYS A 106 -23.95 0.43 2.73
C LYS A 106 -23.90 1.80 2.08
N GLY A 107 -23.51 2.84 2.83
CA GLY A 107 -23.32 4.19 2.30
C GLY A 107 -22.26 4.22 1.19
N ILE A 108 -21.06 3.72 1.48
CA ILE A 108 -19.93 3.68 0.55
C ILE A 108 -20.29 2.86 -0.70
N MET A 109 -20.87 1.67 -0.53
CA MET A 109 -21.23 0.80 -1.66
C MET A 109 -22.32 1.41 -2.55
N ARG A 110 -23.25 2.18 -1.98
CA ARG A 110 -24.37 2.78 -2.72
C ARG A 110 -24.00 4.10 -3.39
N TRP A 111 -23.18 4.93 -2.76
CA TRP A 111 -22.90 6.29 -3.23
C TRP A 111 -21.60 6.43 -4.03
N ASN A 112 -20.57 5.59 -3.83
CA ASN A 112 -19.32 5.76 -4.58
C ASN A 112 -19.50 5.54 -6.08
N LEU A 113 -20.30 4.55 -6.51
CA LEU A 113 -20.53 4.29 -7.94
C LEU A 113 -21.22 5.46 -8.67
N PRO A 114 -22.35 6.01 -8.17
CA PRO A 114 -22.95 7.20 -8.75
C PRO A 114 -22.03 8.42 -8.76
N VAL A 115 -21.25 8.62 -7.69
CA VAL A 115 -20.30 9.75 -7.61
C VAL A 115 -19.15 9.59 -8.61
N VAL A 116 -18.60 8.39 -8.77
CA VAL A 116 -17.59 8.11 -9.80
C VAL A 116 -18.16 8.36 -11.20
N LEU A 117 -19.39 7.91 -11.48
CA LEU A 117 -20.05 8.17 -12.77
C LEU A 117 -20.18 9.68 -13.03
N LEU A 118 -20.56 10.45 -12.01
CA LEU A 118 -20.65 11.91 -12.09
C LEU A 118 -19.27 12.52 -12.36
N LEU A 119 -18.22 12.06 -11.66
CA LEU A 119 -16.85 12.53 -11.87
C LEU A 119 -16.34 12.23 -13.28
N VAL A 120 -16.70 11.07 -13.86
CA VAL A 120 -16.37 10.74 -15.26
C VAL A 120 -17.03 11.73 -16.22
N ILE A 121 -18.33 12.01 -16.02
CA ILE A 121 -19.06 13.00 -16.83
C ILE A 121 -18.43 14.39 -16.68
N ALA A 122 -18.11 14.81 -15.45
CA ALA A 122 -17.45 16.07 -15.16
C ALA A 122 -16.07 16.15 -15.83
N ASN A 123 -15.29 15.07 -15.82
CA ASN A 123 -14.00 15.00 -16.49
C ASN A 123 -14.14 15.19 -18.01
N CYS A 124 -15.13 14.56 -18.64
CA CYS A 124 -15.43 14.77 -20.06
C CYS A 124 -15.80 16.23 -20.36
N LEU A 125 -16.58 16.88 -19.49
CA LEU A 125 -16.95 18.29 -19.64
C LEU A 125 -15.73 19.22 -19.49
N VAL A 126 -14.85 18.94 -18.53
CA VAL A 126 -13.60 19.68 -18.35
C VAL A 126 -12.72 19.57 -19.60
N VAL A 127 -12.55 18.37 -20.16
CA VAL A 127 -11.80 18.16 -21.40
C VAL A 127 -12.42 18.93 -22.57
N PHE A 128 -13.75 18.93 -22.68
CA PHE A 128 -14.44 19.66 -23.75
C PHE A 128 -14.26 21.19 -23.65
N TYR A 129 -14.33 21.75 -22.43
CA TYR A 129 -14.33 23.19 -22.21
C TYR A 129 -12.92 23.80 -22.08
N PHE A 130 -11.94 23.04 -21.56
CA PHE A 130 -10.56 23.50 -21.32
C PHE A 130 -9.53 22.93 -22.30
N LYS A 131 -9.97 22.41 -23.45
CA LYS A 131 -9.09 21.83 -24.48
C LYS A 131 -7.95 22.76 -24.93
N ASP A 132 -8.15 24.08 -24.86
CA ASP A 132 -7.18 25.08 -25.32
C ASP A 132 -6.14 25.45 -24.23
N ASN A 133 -6.31 24.96 -22.99
CA ASN A 133 -5.37 25.18 -21.89
C ASN A 133 -4.87 23.84 -21.33
N ALA A 134 -3.88 23.27 -22.01
CA ALA A 134 -3.32 21.95 -21.69
C ALA A 134 -2.79 21.84 -20.24
N ALA A 135 -2.19 22.90 -19.70
CA ALA A 135 -1.64 22.88 -18.34
C ALA A 135 -2.76 22.80 -17.29
N LEU A 136 -3.81 23.62 -17.43
CA LEU A 136 -4.94 23.61 -16.50
C LEU A 136 -5.76 22.33 -16.64
N LEU A 137 -5.92 21.84 -17.86
CA LEU A 137 -6.57 20.56 -18.14
C LEU A 137 -5.85 19.40 -17.44
N ALA A 138 -4.52 19.31 -17.54
CA ALA A 138 -3.74 18.25 -16.91
C ALA A 138 -3.87 18.27 -15.38
N ILE A 139 -3.86 19.44 -14.75
CA ILE A 139 -4.03 19.58 -13.30
C ILE A 139 -5.40 19.08 -12.86
N VAL A 140 -6.47 19.54 -13.54
CA VAL A 140 -7.85 19.18 -13.16
C VAL A 140 -8.14 17.70 -13.42
N CYS A 141 -7.71 17.16 -14.56
CA CYS A 141 -7.87 15.74 -14.87
C CYS A 141 -7.13 14.84 -13.87
N ASN A 142 -5.92 15.21 -13.46
CA ASN A 142 -5.19 14.46 -12.42
C ASN A 142 -5.91 14.52 -11.07
N ALA A 143 -6.43 15.69 -10.67
CA ALA A 143 -7.19 15.83 -9.44
C ALA A 143 -8.47 14.97 -9.44
N ILE A 144 -9.23 14.98 -10.54
CA ILE A 144 -10.42 14.13 -10.71
C ILE A 144 -10.04 12.65 -10.72
N GLY A 145 -8.95 12.28 -11.39
CA GLY A 145 -8.41 10.91 -11.40
C GLY A 145 -8.07 10.41 -9.99
N MET A 146 -7.36 11.22 -9.20
CA MET A 146 -7.04 10.90 -7.81
C MET A 146 -8.30 10.74 -6.95
N ALA A 147 -9.31 11.60 -7.13
CA ALA A 147 -10.57 11.49 -6.41
C ALA A 147 -11.32 10.20 -6.75
N MET A 148 -11.38 9.81 -8.03
CA MET A 148 -11.98 8.55 -8.45
C MET A 148 -11.23 7.34 -7.87
N GLN A 149 -9.90 7.37 -7.87
CA GLN A 149 -9.09 6.30 -7.29
C GLN A 149 -9.41 6.11 -5.81
N LYS A 150 -9.52 7.20 -5.03
CA LYS A 150 -9.87 7.13 -3.61
C LYS A 150 -11.24 6.51 -3.36
N LEU A 151 -12.25 6.84 -4.18
CA LEU A 151 -13.58 6.25 -4.09
C LEU A 151 -13.56 4.73 -4.41
N PHE A 152 -12.69 4.29 -5.32
CA PHE A 152 -12.51 2.87 -5.58
C PHE A 152 -11.76 2.15 -4.46
N ASP A 153 -10.70 2.76 -3.91
CA ASP A 153 -9.92 2.22 -2.80
C ASP A 153 -10.82 1.99 -1.57
N GLU A 154 -11.69 2.94 -1.22
CA GLU A 154 -12.66 2.79 -0.13
C GLU A 154 -13.60 1.61 -0.36
N ARG A 155 -14.10 1.44 -1.59
CA ARG A 155 -14.97 0.32 -1.93
C ARG A 155 -14.23 -1.01 -1.85
N GLN A 156 -12.98 -1.05 -2.30
CA GLN A 156 -12.14 -2.24 -2.20
C GLN A 156 -11.84 -2.58 -0.74
N ALA A 157 -11.59 -1.58 0.11
CA ALA A 157 -11.39 -1.75 1.55
C ALA A 157 -12.63 -2.35 2.23
N VAL A 158 -13.82 -1.82 1.92
CA VAL A 158 -15.10 -2.39 2.40
C VAL A 158 -15.27 -3.83 1.90
N THR A 159 -15.07 -4.08 0.61
CA THR A 159 -15.20 -5.44 0.05
C THR A 159 -14.22 -6.42 0.69
N ALA A 160 -12.96 -6.01 0.92
CA ALA A 160 -11.93 -6.83 1.56
C ALA A 160 -12.22 -7.09 3.04
N PHE A 161 -12.83 -6.13 3.73
CA PHE A 161 -13.27 -6.29 5.11
C PHE A 161 -14.39 -7.35 5.23
N PHE A 162 -15.45 -7.24 4.42
CA PHE A 162 -16.61 -8.15 4.47
C PHE A 162 -16.35 -9.54 3.87
N PHE A 163 -15.64 -9.63 2.74
CA PHE A 163 -15.44 -10.89 2.00
C PHE A 163 -14.04 -11.50 2.19
N GLY A 164 -13.18 -10.84 2.98
CA GLY A 164 -11.79 -11.23 3.14
C GLY A 164 -10.94 -10.99 1.89
N SER A 165 -9.62 -11.07 2.04
CA SER A 165 -8.68 -10.83 0.94
C SER A 165 -8.74 -11.87 -0.19
N SER A 166 -9.62 -12.88 -0.12
CA SER A 166 -9.71 -13.95 -1.13
C SER A 166 -10.19 -13.46 -2.51
N LEU A 167 -10.88 -12.32 -2.57
CA LEU A 167 -11.21 -11.65 -3.84
C LEU A 167 -10.03 -10.83 -4.38
N GLY A 168 -9.25 -10.19 -3.50
CA GLY A 168 -8.08 -9.41 -3.87
C GLY A 168 -6.88 -10.27 -4.28
N SER A 169 -6.65 -11.42 -3.62
CA SER A 169 -5.62 -12.38 -4.03
C SER A 169 -5.93 -12.97 -5.39
N LYS A 170 -7.19 -13.31 -5.68
CA LYS A 170 -7.60 -13.78 -7.03
C LYS A 170 -7.37 -12.74 -8.13
N GLN A 171 -7.55 -11.45 -7.84
CA GLN A 171 -7.24 -10.39 -8.80
C GLN A 171 -5.73 -10.18 -8.99
N LYS A 172 -4.92 -10.25 -7.91
CA LYS A 172 -3.46 -10.21 -8.00
C LYS A 172 -2.90 -11.44 -8.74
N ASP A 173 -3.43 -12.63 -8.46
CA ASP A 173 -3.06 -13.89 -9.12
C ASP A 173 -3.49 -13.90 -10.60
N ALA A 174 -4.65 -13.32 -10.93
CA ALA A 174 -5.11 -13.16 -12.32
C ALA A 174 -4.28 -12.11 -13.09
N ALA A 175 -3.85 -11.02 -12.44
CA ALA A 175 -2.98 -10.01 -13.03
C ALA A 175 -1.56 -10.54 -13.25
N ALA A 176 -1.01 -11.30 -12.30
CA ALA A 176 0.29 -11.95 -12.41
C ALA A 176 0.28 -13.04 -13.51
N ASN A 177 -0.77 -13.86 -13.58
CA ASN A 177 -0.90 -14.88 -14.62
C ASN A 177 -1.13 -14.30 -16.02
N SER A 178 -1.81 -13.16 -16.14
CA SER A 178 -1.98 -12.50 -17.43
C SER A 178 -0.68 -11.89 -17.95
N GLN A 179 0.22 -11.42 -17.07
CA GLN A 179 1.57 -10.96 -17.44
C GLN A 179 2.50 -12.10 -17.88
N LEU A 180 2.38 -13.29 -17.27
CA LEU A 180 3.15 -14.48 -17.67
C LEU A 180 2.77 -15.01 -19.07
N ASN A 181 1.54 -14.75 -19.52
CA ASN A 181 1.03 -15.25 -20.80
C ASN A 181 1.35 -14.34 -22.01
N ILE A 182 1.99 -13.19 -21.80
CA ILE A 182 2.36 -12.23 -22.86
C ILE A 182 3.85 -12.26 -23.21
N SER A 183 4.67 -13.02 -22.49
CA SER A 183 6.08 -13.24 -22.88
C SER A 183 6.13 -14.30 -23.99
N PRO A 184 6.42 -13.94 -25.25
CA PRO A 184 6.61 -14.94 -26.29
C PRO A 184 7.89 -15.70 -25.96
N LYS A 185 7.78 -17.03 -25.89
CA LYS A 185 8.93 -17.93 -25.84
C LYS A 185 9.75 -17.71 -27.11
N HIS A 186 10.80 -16.90 -27.03
CA HIS A 186 11.86 -16.89 -28.03
C HIS A 186 12.67 -18.18 -27.86
N GLN A 187 12.37 -19.15 -28.73
CA GLN A 187 13.34 -20.14 -29.22
C GLN A 187 14.37 -19.46 -30.12
#